data_AF-G2KS84-F1
#
_entry.id   AF-G2KS84-F1
#
_cell.length_a   1.000
_cell.length_b   1.000
_cell.length_c   1.000
_cell.angle_alpha   90.00
_cell.angle_beta   90.00
_cell.angle_gamma   90.00
#
_symmetry.space_group_name_H-M   'P 1'
#
loop_
_entity.id
_entity.type
_entity.pdbx_description
1 polymer ?
#
loop_
_entity_poly.entity_id
_entity_poly.type
_entity_poly.pdbx_seq_one_letter_code
_entity_poly.pdbx_strand_id
1 'polypeptide(L)'
;MAEAQLKSVGSDDGTREVDGVTGKRLKAFIERLERLEEEKSALAEDIKDVYAESKAVGFDTKTIRKIIRMRKVALDKRREEEMLLETYKAALGME
;
A
#
# COMPACT_ATOMS: atom_id res chain seq x y z
N MET A 1 -41.11 12.80 -55.94
CA MET A 1 -40.95 13.87 -54.93
C MET A 1 -40.26 13.24 -53.74
N ALA A 2 -39.00 13.63 -53.52
CA ALA A 2 -38.19 13.24 -52.37
C ALA A 2 -38.25 14.37 -51.35
N GLU A 3 -38.39 14.05 -50.07
CA GLU A 3 -37.40 14.36 -49.03
C GLU A 3 -37.88 13.87 -47.67
N ALA A 4 -36.99 13.11 -47.03
CA ALA A 4 -37.11 12.66 -45.66
C ALA A 4 -36.80 13.81 -44.70
N GLN A 5 -37.51 13.87 -43.58
CA GLN A 5 -37.07 14.66 -42.43
C GLN A 5 -37.18 13.83 -41.16
N LEU A 6 -36.07 13.15 -40.87
CA LEU A 6 -35.69 12.67 -39.55
C LEU A 6 -35.37 13.89 -38.67
N LYS A 7 -36.06 14.03 -37.54
CA LYS A 7 -35.57 14.82 -36.40
C LYS A 7 -35.28 13.88 -35.24
N SER A 8 -33.99 13.56 -35.12
CA SER A 8 -33.16 13.57 -33.89
C SER A 8 -33.96 13.60 -32.58
N VAL A 9 -33.98 12.49 -31.83
CA VAL A 9 -33.06 12.23 -30.69
C VAL A 9 -33.18 13.31 -29.61
N GLY A 10 -33.82 12.94 -28.52
CA GLY A 10 -33.84 13.64 -27.23
C GLY A 10 -33.87 12.61 -26.12
N SER A 11 -32.82 11.79 -26.01
CA SER A 11 -32.55 10.99 -24.83
C SER A 11 -31.85 11.89 -23.82
N ASP A 12 -32.63 12.51 -22.95
CA ASP A 12 -32.13 13.18 -21.77
C ASP A 12 -33.21 13.22 -20.71
N ASP A 13 -33.06 12.38 -19.68
CA ASP A 13 -33.15 12.88 -18.31
C ASP A 13 -32.67 11.78 -17.35
N GLY A 14 -31.48 11.93 -16.76
CA GLY A 14 -31.00 10.98 -15.75
C GLY A 14 -29.55 11.12 -15.31
N THR A 15 -28.71 11.85 -16.04
CA THR A 15 -27.26 11.97 -15.75
C THR A 15 -26.79 13.38 -15.39
N ARG A 16 -27.64 14.41 -15.49
CA ARG A 16 -27.18 15.81 -15.55
C ARG A 16 -26.77 16.48 -14.23
N GLU A 17 -26.83 15.82 -13.07
CA GLU A 17 -26.42 16.44 -11.79
C GLU A 17 -25.25 15.77 -11.05
N VAL A 18 -24.88 14.53 -11.40
CA VAL A 18 -23.67 13.87 -10.84
C VAL A 18 -22.39 14.40 -11.51
N ASP A 19 -22.51 15.01 -12.70
CA ASP A 19 -21.40 15.37 -13.58
C ASP A 19 -20.60 16.61 -13.14
N GLY A 20 -21.17 17.53 -12.37
CA GLY A 20 -20.55 18.84 -12.11
C GLY A 20 -19.61 18.90 -10.90
N VAL A 21 -20.11 18.49 -9.73
CA VAL A 21 -19.40 18.65 -8.44
C VAL A 21 -18.89 17.30 -7.92
N THR A 22 -19.70 16.24 -8.05
CA THR A 22 -19.33 14.89 -7.61
C THR A 22 -18.19 14.33 -8.45
N GLY A 23 -18.26 14.47 -9.79
CA GLY A 23 -17.17 14.09 -10.70
C GLY A 23 -15.85 14.83 -10.41
N LYS A 24 -15.90 16.14 -10.13
CA LYS A 24 -14.71 16.93 -9.77
C LYS A 24 -14.07 16.49 -8.45
N ARG A 25 -14.90 16.18 -7.43
CA ARG A 25 -14.41 15.65 -6.14
C ARG A 25 -13.76 14.28 -6.30
N LEU A 26 -14.38 13.39 -7.08
CA LEU A 26 -13.82 12.07 -7.36
C LEU A 26 -12.47 12.19 -8.09
N LYS A 27 -12.39 13.04 -9.12
CA LYS A 27 -11.13 13.29 -9.85
C LYS A 27 -10.02 13.79 -8.92
N ALA A 28 -10.33 14.74 -8.03
CA ALA A 28 -9.37 15.25 -7.05
C ALA A 28 -8.88 14.18 -6.04
N PHE A 29 -9.74 13.22 -5.66
CA PHE A 29 -9.31 12.08 -4.85
C PHE A 29 -8.40 11.14 -5.63
N ILE A 30 -8.75 10.82 -6.88
CA ILE A 30 -7.95 9.93 -7.75
C ILE A 30 -6.55 10.50 -7.97
N GLU A 31 -6.44 11.77 -8.40
CA GLU A 31 -5.15 12.41 -8.65
C GLU A 31 -4.26 12.44 -7.40
N ARG A 32 -4.85 12.65 -6.21
CA ARG A 32 -4.11 12.59 -4.95
C ARG A 32 -3.64 11.18 -4.62
N LEU A 33 -4.46 10.16 -4.89
CA LEU A 33 -4.09 8.77 -4.64
C LEU A 33 -3.02 8.28 -5.62
N GLU A 34 -3.11 8.63 -6.90
CA GLU A 34 -2.10 8.29 -7.90
C GLU A 34 -0.73 8.84 -7.52
N ARG A 35 -0.66 10.12 -7.13
CA ARG A 35 0.59 10.70 -6.63
C ARG A 35 1.13 9.98 -5.40
N LEU A 36 0.25 9.62 -4.44
CA LEU A 36 0.67 8.89 -3.24
C LEU A 36 1.15 7.46 -3.56
N GLU A 37 0.57 6.79 -4.56
CA GLU A 37 1.03 5.49 -5.02
C GLU A 37 2.38 5.58 -5.76
N GLU A 38 2.62 6.64 -6.54
CA GLU A 38 3.93 6.93 -7.13
C GLU A 38 4.99 7.16 -6.04
N GLU A 39 4.71 8.02 -5.05
CA GLU A 39 5.61 8.28 -3.91
C GLU A 39 5.92 6.99 -3.13
N LYS A 40 4.89 6.16 -2.91
CA LYS A 40 5.04 4.86 -2.25
C LYS A 40 5.87 3.88 -3.07
N SER A 41 5.74 3.90 -4.40
CA SER A 41 6.56 3.07 -5.30
C SER A 41 8.02 3.49 -5.25
N ALA A 42 8.31 4.78 -5.36
CA ALA A 42 9.66 5.32 -5.25
C ALA A 42 10.31 4.95 -3.89
N LEU A 43 9.57 5.13 -2.79
CA LEU A 43 10.06 4.72 -1.47
C LEU A 43 10.30 3.21 -1.37
N ALA A 44 9.48 2.38 -2.02
CA ALA A 44 9.68 0.93 -2.05
C ALA A 44 10.94 0.52 -2.83
N GLU A 45 11.26 1.25 -3.90
CA GLU A 45 12.51 1.10 -4.65
C GLU A 45 13.72 1.48 -3.79
N ASP A 46 13.69 2.63 -3.12
CA ASP A 46 14.74 3.05 -2.19
C ASP A 46 15.00 2.00 -1.10
N ILE A 47 13.92 1.46 -0.50
CA ILE A 47 14.02 0.39 0.51
C ILE A 47 14.70 -0.86 -0.07
N LYS A 48 14.36 -1.23 -1.31
CA LYS A 48 14.95 -2.39 -2.00
C LYS A 48 16.44 -2.17 -2.24
N ASP A 49 16.84 -0.97 -2.62
CA ASP A 49 18.24 -0.63 -2.87
C ASP A 49 19.07 -0.68 -1.59
N VAL A 50 18.54 -0.20 -0.46
CA VAL A 50 19.20 -0.36 0.86
C VAL A 50 19.36 -1.84 1.25
N TYR A 51 18.36 -2.69 0.97
CA TYR A 51 18.51 -4.13 1.16
C TYR A 51 19.55 -4.74 0.21
N ALA A 52 19.66 -4.26 -1.03
CA ALA A 52 20.66 -4.72 -1.97
C ALA A 52 22.08 -4.31 -1.54
N GLU A 53 22.26 -3.07 -1.10
CA GLU A 53 23.52 -2.55 -0.56
C GLU A 53 23.96 -3.35 0.67
N SER A 54 23.08 -3.52 1.66
CA SER A 54 23.40 -4.31 2.86
C SER A 54 23.80 -5.75 2.50
N LYS A 55 23.17 -6.36 1.49
CA LYS A 55 23.56 -7.68 0.99
C LYS A 55 24.94 -7.65 0.34
N ALA A 56 25.25 -6.64 -0.47
CA ALA A 56 26.54 -6.50 -1.14
C ALA A 56 27.71 -6.35 -0.14
N VAL A 57 27.44 -5.73 1.01
CA VAL A 57 28.40 -5.58 2.13
C VAL A 57 28.47 -6.84 3.01
N GLY A 58 27.65 -7.86 2.74
CA GLY A 58 27.72 -9.18 3.38
C GLY A 58 26.72 -9.42 4.52
N PHE A 59 25.73 -8.53 4.72
CA PHE A 59 24.69 -8.75 5.71
C PHE A 59 23.56 -9.66 5.19
N ASP A 60 23.01 -10.50 6.07
CA ASP A 60 21.80 -11.26 5.77
C ASP A 60 20.54 -10.38 5.85
N THR A 61 19.98 -10.06 4.69
CA THR A 61 18.78 -9.22 4.58
C THR A 61 17.55 -9.84 5.25
N LYS A 62 17.48 -11.16 5.44
CA LYS A 62 16.35 -11.80 6.15
C LYS A 62 16.40 -11.45 7.64
N THR A 63 17.59 -11.52 8.24
CA THR A 63 17.84 -11.14 9.63
C THR A 63 17.61 -9.64 9.85
N ILE A 64 18.05 -8.77 8.93
CA ILE A 64 17.74 -7.33 8.99
C ILE A 64 16.22 -7.09 9.02
N ARG A 65 15.44 -7.74 8.14
CA ARG A 65 13.97 -7.64 8.15
C ARG A 65 13.37 -8.07 9.48
N LYS A 66 13.88 -9.16 10.07
CA LYS A 66 13.45 -9.62 11.40
C LYS A 66 13.73 -8.56 12.47
N ILE A 67 14.93 -7.98 12.48
CA ILE A 67 15.30 -6.90 13.41
C ILE A 67 14.39 -5.68 13.26
N ILE A 68 14.12 -5.24 12.03
CA ILE A 68 13.21 -4.11 11.78
C ILE A 68 11.80 -4.40 12.32
N ARG A 69 11.29 -5.63 12.11
CA ARG A 69 9.99 -6.04 12.66
C ARG A 69 9.99 -6.02 14.18
N MET A 70 11.02 -6.59 14.81
CA MET A 70 11.17 -6.56 16.27
C MET A 70 11.20 -5.13 16.79
N ARG A 71 11.93 -4.22 16.12
CA ARG A 71 12.04 -2.79 16.48
C ARG A 71 10.72 -2.03 16.42
N LYS A 72 9.75 -2.48 15.63
CA LYS A 72 8.40 -1.89 15.57
C LYS A 72 7.50 -2.29 16.75
N VAL A 73 7.86 -3.34 17.48
CA VAL A 73 7.14 -3.79 18.67
C VAL A 73 7.67 -3.06 19.91
N ALA A 74 6.75 -2.65 20.80
CA ALA A 74 7.09 -2.03 22.08
C ALA A 74 8.01 -2.93 22.92
N LEU A 75 8.93 -2.31 23.66
CA LEU A 75 9.97 -3.03 24.41
C LEU A 75 9.40 -4.07 25.37
N ASP A 76 8.37 -3.69 26.13
CA ASP A 76 7.78 -4.56 27.15
C ASP A 76 7.10 -5.78 26.52
N LYS A 77 6.36 -5.56 25.42
CA LYS A 77 5.75 -6.64 24.65
C LYS A 77 6.79 -7.59 24.05
N ARG A 78 7.92 -7.05 23.56
CA ARG A 78 9.02 -7.89 23.06
C ARG A 78 9.61 -8.76 24.17
N ARG A 79 9.82 -8.19 25.37
CA ARG A 79 10.35 -8.92 26.53
C ARG A 79 9.40 -10.03 26.98
N GLU A 80 8.10 -9.73 27.02
CA GLU A 80 7.07 -10.72 27.34
C GLU A 80 7.08 -11.89 26.34
N GLU A 81 7.10 -11.58 25.03
CA GLU A 81 7.20 -12.59 23.97
C GLU A 81 8.50 -13.40 24.06
N GLU A 82 9.63 -12.77 24.38
CA GLU A 82 10.93 -13.44 24.55
C GLU A 82 10.93 -14.38 25.77
N MET A 83 10.38 -13.97 26.91
CA MET A 83 10.26 -14.83 28.10
C MET A 83 9.38 -16.06 27.83
N LEU A 84 8.25 -15.87 27.14
CA LEU A 84 7.37 -16.98 26.77
C LEU A 84 8.08 -17.95 25.81
N LEU A 85 8.78 -17.41 24.82
CA LEU A 85 9.53 -18.21 23.86
C LEU A 85 10.63 -19.03 24.53
N GLU A 86 11.39 -18.43 25.45
CA GLU A 86 12.42 -19.11 26.23
C GLU A 86 11.84 -20.24 27.08
N THR A 87 10.72 -19.97 27.77
CA THR A 87 10.00 -20.98 28.56
C THR A 87 9.59 -22.18 27.71
N TYR A 88 9.07 -21.93 26.50
CA TYR A 88 8.64 -23.01 25.60
C TYR A 88 9.82 -23.77 24.99
N LYS A 89 10.92 -23.08 24.66
CA LYS A 89 12.14 -23.76 24.19
C LYS A 89 12.72 -24.68 25.24
N ALA A 90 12.81 -24.22 26.49
CA ALA A 90 13.28 -25.04 27.61
C ALA A 90 12.41 -26.29 27.80
N ALA A 91 11.08 -26.13 27.74
CA ALA A 91 10.15 -27.27 27.83
C ALA A 91 10.29 -28.27 26.67
N LEU A 92 10.75 -27.82 25.50
CA LEU A 92 11.00 -28.65 24.32
C LEU A 92 12.45 -29.15 24.22
N GLY A 93 13.35 -28.78 25.15
CA GLY A 93 14.77 -29.11 25.09
C GLY A 93 15.52 -28.42 23.94
N MET A 94 15.04 -27.25 23.50
CA MET A 94 15.61 -26.44 22.42
C MET A 94 16.49 -25.28 22.94
N GLU A 95 17.44 -25.59 23.82
CA GLU A 95 18.41 -24.62 24.36
C GLU A 95 19.56 -24.31 23.39
#